data_AF-A0AAJ1WDB6-F1
#
_entry.id   AF-A0AAJ1WDB6-F1
#
_cell.length_a   1.000
_cell.length_b   1.000
_cell.length_c   1.000
_cell.angle_alpha   90.00
_cell.angle_beta   90.00
_cell.angle_gamma   90.00
#
_symmetry.space_group_name_H-M   'P 1'
#
loop_
_entity.id
_entity.type
_entity.pdbx_description
1 polymer ?
#
loop_
_entity_poly.entity_id
_entity_poly.type
_entity_poly.pdbx_seq_one_letter_code
_entity_poly.pdbx_strand_id
1 'polypeptide(L)'
;MLQSIFSAIAVYISTSIDYLFILLIIFSQSHTKKGLRQIFWGQYLGTGILVAVSLFAAYVLNFIPQDWIIGLLGLIPIFLGIRVALVGEEEEEEEEVVEKLESRGTNRFFWTVALITIASGGDNLGIYIPYFASLSFSEIVTALIVFAISVAVLCYISYKLAKISFVSET
;
A
#
# COMPACT_ATOMS: atom_id res chain seq x y z
N MET A 1 9.23 -16.75 -15.93
CA MET A 1 8.83 -17.24 -14.58
C MET A 1 9.83 -16.84 -13.50
N LEU A 2 11.08 -17.34 -13.49
CA LEU A 2 12.05 -16.96 -12.45
C LEU A 2 12.37 -15.46 -12.45
N GLN A 3 12.58 -14.87 -13.63
CA GLN A 3 12.77 -13.43 -13.80
C GLN A 3 11.56 -12.62 -13.28
N SER A 4 10.34 -13.05 -13.58
CA SER A 4 9.09 -12.41 -13.13
C SER A 4 8.93 -12.47 -11.61
N ILE A 5 9.39 -13.55 -10.97
CA ILE A 5 9.44 -13.65 -9.49
C ILE A 5 10.43 -12.64 -8.93
N PHE A 6 11.66 -12.60 -9.44
CA PHE A 6 12.67 -11.66 -8.96
C PHE A 6 12.26 -10.20 -9.19
N SER A 7 11.67 -9.89 -10.34
CA SER A 7 11.18 -8.53 -10.60
C SER A 7 10.04 -8.16 -9.66
N ALA A 8 9.09 -9.05 -9.40
CA ALA A 8 8.01 -8.81 -8.45
C ALA A 8 8.52 -8.60 -7.02
N ILE A 9 9.50 -9.39 -6.58
CA ILE A 9 10.15 -9.21 -5.27
C ILE A 9 10.83 -7.83 -5.23
N ALA A 10 11.61 -7.48 -6.25
CA ALA A 10 12.32 -6.20 -6.30
C ALA A 10 11.37 -5.01 -6.28
N VAL A 11 10.29 -5.06 -7.07
CA VAL A 11 9.24 -4.03 -7.10
C VAL A 11 8.58 -3.89 -5.73
N TYR A 12 8.15 -4.99 -5.12
CA TYR A 12 7.51 -4.94 -3.80
C TYR A 12 8.45 -4.39 -2.72
N ILE A 13 9.71 -4.84 -2.69
CA ILE A 13 10.69 -4.33 -1.71
C ILE A 13 10.92 -2.83 -1.93
N SER A 14 11.11 -2.40 -3.18
CA SER A 14 11.38 -0.99 -3.51
C SER A 14 10.26 -0.05 -3.10
N THR A 15 9.02 -0.54 -3.09
CA THR A 15 7.79 0.23 -2.79
C THR A 15 7.33 0.10 -1.34
N SER A 16 7.92 -0.80 -0.56
CA SER A 16 7.45 -1.10 0.80
C SER A 16 8.51 -0.84 1.88
N ILE A 17 9.74 -0.45 1.50
CA ILE A 17 10.86 -0.29 2.42
C ILE A 17 10.70 0.89 3.36
N ASP A 18 10.13 1.98 2.88
CA ASP A 18 9.76 3.18 3.62
C ASP A 18 8.61 2.89 4.60
N TYR A 19 7.59 2.16 4.15
CA TYR A 19 6.44 1.76 4.96
C TYR A 19 6.82 0.82 6.12
N LEU A 20 7.95 0.12 6.03
CA LEU A 20 8.46 -0.73 7.10
C LEU A 20 8.48 0.01 8.44
N PHE A 21 8.93 1.28 8.46
CA PHE A 21 9.00 2.09 9.68
C PHE A 21 7.64 2.38 10.30
N ILE A 22 6.64 2.72 9.48
CA ILE A 22 5.27 2.92 9.94
C ILE A 22 4.74 1.60 10.55
N LEU A 23 4.98 0.48 9.87
CA LEU A 23 4.53 -0.83 10.33
C LEU A 23 5.23 -1.26 11.64
N LEU A 24 6.49 -0.87 11.86
CA LEU A 24 7.19 -1.08 13.14
C LEU A 24 6.47 -0.38 14.29
N ILE A 25 6.12 0.89 14.11
CA ILE A 25 5.44 1.70 15.12
C ILE A 25 4.08 1.09 15.45
N ILE A 26 3.30 0.72 14.41
CA ILE A 26 1.99 0.07 14.57
C ILE A 26 2.11 -1.25 15.32
N PHE A 27 3.10 -2.09 15.01
CA PHE A 27 3.33 -3.36 15.73
C PHE A 27 3.82 -3.15 17.17
N SER A 28 4.59 -2.08 17.44
CA SER A 28 5.03 -1.74 18.80
C SER A 28 3.87 -1.40 19.72
N GLN A 29 2.85 -0.69 19.20
CA GLN A 29 1.67 -0.28 19.98
C GLN A 29 0.67 -1.41 20.26
N SER A 30 0.80 -2.57 19.59
CA SER A 30 -0.17 -3.67 19.68
C SER A 30 0.41 -4.93 20.32
N HIS A 31 0.09 -5.15 21.59
CA HIS A 31 0.53 -6.34 22.34
C HIS A 31 -0.47 -7.50 22.37
N THR A 32 -1.69 -7.32 21.85
CA THR A 32 -2.75 -8.36 21.89
C THR A 32 -2.77 -9.20 20.62
N LYS A 33 -3.10 -10.50 20.74
CA LYS A 33 -3.29 -11.40 19.58
C LYS A 33 -4.33 -10.87 18.59
N LYS A 34 -5.35 -10.16 19.09
CA LYS A 34 -6.40 -9.56 18.27
C LYS A 34 -5.86 -8.36 17.47
N GLY A 35 -5.12 -7.46 18.11
CA GLY A 35 -4.48 -6.33 17.42
C GLY A 35 -3.50 -6.77 16.35
N LEU A 36 -2.68 -7.80 16.62
CA LEU A 36 -1.78 -8.37 15.61
C LEU A 36 -2.51 -8.89 14.37
N ARG A 37 -3.67 -9.55 14.56
CA ARG A 37 -4.52 -9.99 13.43
C ARG A 37 -5.11 -8.81 12.67
N GLN A 38 -5.50 -7.74 13.36
CA GLN A 38 -6.03 -6.54 12.74
C GLN A 38 -4.97 -5.83 11.89
N ILE A 39 -3.72 -5.75 12.34
CA ILE A 39 -2.61 -5.22 11.55
C ILE A 39 -2.39 -6.06 10.29
N PHE A 40 -2.29 -7.37 10.45
CA PHE A 40 -2.04 -8.28 9.34
C PHE A 40 -3.11 -8.18 8.26
N TRP A 41 -4.39 -8.29 8.64
CA TRP A 41 -5.49 -8.20 7.69
C TRP A 41 -5.68 -6.79 7.13
N GLY A 42 -5.42 -5.75 7.92
CA GLY A 42 -5.45 -4.36 7.46
C GLY A 42 -4.41 -4.13 6.36
N GLN A 43 -3.20 -4.65 6.54
CA GLN A 43 -2.15 -4.58 5.53
C GLN A 43 -2.56 -5.28 4.23
N TYR A 44 -3.10 -6.50 4.30
CA TYR A 44 -3.57 -7.21 3.11
C TYR A 44 -4.67 -6.45 2.38
N LEU A 45 -5.61 -5.85 3.11
CA LEU A 45 -6.68 -5.07 2.50
C LEU A 45 -6.11 -3.82 1.82
N GLY A 46 -5.27 -3.05 2.51
CA GLY A 46 -4.69 -1.82 1.98
C GLY A 46 -3.80 -2.07 0.76
N THR A 47 -2.86 -3.01 0.85
CA THR A 47 -2.02 -3.41 -0.29
C THR A 47 -2.87 -3.99 -1.41
N GLY A 48 -3.89 -4.80 -1.10
CA GLY A 48 -4.81 -5.36 -2.09
C GLY A 48 -5.55 -4.28 -2.88
N ILE A 49 -6.01 -3.21 -2.22
CA ILE A 49 -6.65 -2.07 -2.87
C ILE A 49 -5.67 -1.34 -3.79
N LEU A 50 -4.45 -1.02 -3.32
CA LEU A 50 -3.43 -0.37 -4.15
C LEU A 50 -3.10 -1.19 -5.41
N VAL A 51 -2.94 -2.50 -5.25
CA VAL A 51 -2.67 -3.42 -6.36
C VAL A 51 -3.86 -3.50 -7.32
N ALA A 52 -5.09 -3.57 -6.81
CA ALA A 52 -6.30 -3.61 -7.63
C ALA A 52 -6.47 -2.32 -8.45
N VAL A 53 -6.28 -1.15 -7.83
CA VAL A 53 -6.28 0.15 -8.50
C VAL A 53 -5.19 0.21 -9.56
N SER A 54 -3.99 -0.28 -9.26
CA SER A 54 -2.87 -0.30 -10.21
C SER A 54 -3.15 -1.19 -11.42
N LEU A 55 -3.72 -2.39 -11.19
CA LEU A 55 -4.11 -3.31 -12.26
C LEU A 55 -5.22 -2.72 -13.12
N PHE A 56 -6.22 -2.09 -12.51
CA PHE A 56 -7.29 -1.42 -13.23
C PHE A 56 -6.74 -0.29 -14.11
N ALA A 57 -5.88 0.57 -13.56
CA ALA A 57 -5.23 1.63 -14.32
C ALA A 57 -4.35 1.06 -15.44
N ALA A 58 -3.54 0.03 -15.18
CA ALA A 58 -2.73 -0.65 -16.19
C ALA A 58 -3.58 -1.24 -17.33
N TYR A 59 -4.74 -1.80 -17.02
CA TYR A 59 -5.69 -2.30 -18.02
C TYR A 59 -6.29 -1.16 -18.87
N VAL A 60 -6.69 -0.05 -18.25
CA VAL A 60 -7.20 1.13 -18.97
C VAL A 60 -6.11 1.77 -19.85
N LEU A 61 -4.86 1.80 -19.40
CA LEU A 61 -3.74 2.35 -20.15
C LEU A 61 -3.34 1.51 -21.37
N ASN A 62 -3.72 0.23 -21.45
CA ASN A 62 -3.50 -0.57 -22.66
C ASN A 62 -4.25 -0.02 -23.89
N PHE A 63 -5.25 0.84 -23.70
CA PHE A 63 -5.96 1.53 -24.78
C PHE A 63 -5.22 2.79 -25.27
N ILE A 64 -4.12 3.20 -24.62
CA ILE A 64 -3.34 4.40 -24.92
C ILE A 64 -1.99 3.99 -25.54
N PRO A 65 -1.50 4.68 -26.59
CA PRO A 65 -0.21 4.36 -27.20
C PRO A 65 0.96 4.36 -26.19
N GLN A 66 1.84 3.35 -26.27
CA GLN A 66 2.86 3.08 -25.25
C GLN A 66 3.83 4.24 -25.00
N ASP A 67 4.12 5.04 -26.01
CA ASP A 67 5.07 6.15 -25.92
C ASP A 67 4.64 7.25 -24.93
N TRP A 68 3.34 7.34 -24.61
CA TRP A 68 2.80 8.38 -23.74
C TRP A 68 2.59 7.92 -22.30
N ILE A 69 2.66 6.62 -22.03
CA ILE A 69 2.28 6.02 -20.74
C ILE A 69 3.15 6.57 -19.59
N ILE A 70 4.48 6.60 -19.78
CA ILE A 70 5.43 7.04 -18.74
C ILE A 70 5.32 8.56 -18.50
N GLY A 71 5.11 9.35 -19.56
CA GLY A 71 4.96 10.81 -19.44
C GLY A 71 3.64 11.24 -18.81
N LEU A 72 2.54 10.52 -19.10
CA LEU A 72 1.20 10.85 -18.60
C LEU A 72 1.05 10.51 -17.11
N LEU A 73 1.69 9.43 -16.64
CA LEU A 73 1.58 9.00 -15.25
C LEU A 73 2.12 10.05 -14.27
N GLY A 74 3.16 10.81 -14.67
CA GLY A 74 3.72 11.91 -13.89
C GLY A 74 2.77 13.12 -13.73
N LEU A 75 1.76 13.25 -14.61
CA LEU A 75 0.77 14.33 -14.49
C LEU A 75 -0.21 14.10 -13.33
N ILE A 76 -0.48 12.85 -12.96
CA ILE A 76 -1.36 12.51 -11.83
C ILE A 76 -0.82 13.07 -10.51
N PRO A 77 0.42 12.77 -10.06
CA PRO A 77 0.96 13.33 -8.84
C PRO A 77 1.18 14.84 -8.92
N ILE A 78 1.49 15.41 -10.10
CA ILE A 78 1.57 16.86 -10.28
C ILE A 78 0.21 17.52 -10.07
N PHE A 79 -0.85 16.99 -10.68
CA PHE A 79 -2.21 17.50 -10.52
C PHE A 79 -2.68 17.41 -9.07
N LEU A 80 -2.48 16.26 -8.42
CA LEU A 80 -2.80 16.07 -7.00
C LEU A 80 -2.03 17.05 -6.12
N GLY A 81 -0.71 17.20 -6.35
CA GLY A 81 0.12 18.15 -5.61
C GLY A 81 -0.33 19.61 -5.78
N ILE A 82 -0.68 20.03 -7.00
CA ILE A 82 -1.23 21.37 -7.26
C ILE A 82 -2.60 21.54 -6.59
N ARG A 83 -3.49 20.55 -6.67
CA ARG A 83 -4.81 20.61 -6.03
C ARG A 83 -4.67 20.80 -4.53
N VAL A 84 -3.84 19.98 -3.87
CA VAL A 84 -3.59 20.08 -2.42
C VAL A 84 -2.99 21.45 -2.07
N ALA A 85 -2.04 21.94 -2.86
CA ALA A 85 -1.42 23.25 -2.62
C ALA A 85 -2.39 24.44 -2.77
N LEU A 86 -3.45 24.31 -3.58
CA LEU A 86 -4.39 25.41 -3.87
C LEU A 86 -5.71 25.32 -3.09
N VAL A 87 -6.22 24.12 -2.85
CA VAL A 87 -7.53 23.87 -2.24
C VAL A 87 -7.42 23.65 -0.73
N GLY A 88 -6.25 23.24 -0.24
CA GLY A 88 -6.09 22.81 1.15
C GLY A 88 -6.73 21.43 1.41
N GLU A 89 -6.47 20.85 2.57
CA GLU A 89 -7.19 19.66 3.04
C GLU A 89 -8.59 20.12 3.50
N GLU A 90 -9.64 19.58 2.88
CA GLU A 90 -11.02 19.79 3.35
C GLU A 90 -11.22 18.93 4.62
N GLU A 91 -11.04 19.55 5.79
CA GLU A 91 -11.19 18.90 7.11
C GLU A 91 -12.56 18.24 7.30
N GLU A 92 -13.61 18.71 6.61
CA GLU A 92 -14.97 18.16 6.68
C GLU A 92 -15.08 16.71 6.18
N GLU A 93 -14.34 16.31 5.14
CA GLU A 93 -14.35 14.92 4.66
C GLU A 93 -13.61 13.97 5.62
N GLU A 94 -12.56 14.46 6.28
CA GLU A 94 -11.80 13.69 7.27
C GLU A 94 -12.62 13.43 8.54
N GLU A 95 -13.34 14.45 9.04
CA GLU A 95 -14.21 14.30 10.21
C GLU A 95 -15.33 13.27 9.96
N GLU A 96 -15.95 13.27 8.77
CA GLU A 96 -17.00 12.29 8.43
C GLU A 96 -16.46 10.86 8.31
N VAL A 97 -15.24 10.69 7.79
CA VAL A 97 -14.54 9.39 7.72
C VAL A 97 -14.17 8.91 9.13
N VAL A 98 -13.66 9.80 9.98
CA VAL A 98 -13.34 9.49 11.38
C VAL A 98 -14.59 9.07 12.15
N GLU A 99 -15.70 9.80 12.02
CA GLU A 99 -16.97 9.48 12.68
C GLU A 99 -17.54 8.12 12.22
N LYS A 100 -17.44 7.82 10.91
CA LYS A 100 -17.77 6.48 10.36
C LYS A 100 -16.84 5.38 10.88
N LEU A 101 -15.56 5.66 11.12
CA LEU A 101 -14.62 4.72 11.75
C LEU A 101 -14.90 4.55 13.25
N GLU A 102 -15.38 5.60 13.91
CA GLU A 102 -15.75 5.58 15.32
C GLU A 102 -17.00 4.74 15.59
N SER A 103 -18.01 4.83 14.72
CA SER A 103 -19.23 4.02 14.78
C SER A 103 -19.02 2.52 14.56
N ARG A 104 -17.91 2.12 13.92
CA ARG A 104 -17.57 0.72 13.56
C ARG A 104 -16.86 -0.05 14.69
N GLY A 105 -17.35 0.08 15.92
CA GLY A 105 -16.79 -0.53 17.14
C GLY A 105 -16.14 -1.91 16.95
N THR A 106 -15.04 -2.14 17.66
CA THR A 106 -14.19 -3.36 17.68
C THR A 106 -13.19 -3.53 16.53
N ASN A 107 -13.42 -2.94 15.34
CA ASN A 107 -12.51 -3.06 14.18
C ASN A 107 -11.83 -1.76 13.75
N ARG A 108 -11.88 -0.70 14.59
CA ARG A 108 -11.21 0.58 14.33
C ARG A 108 -9.76 0.39 13.90
N PHE A 109 -8.99 -0.38 14.68
CA PHE A 109 -7.57 -0.61 14.41
C PHE A 109 -7.28 -1.33 13.09
N PHE A 110 -8.15 -2.26 12.65
CA PHE A 110 -8.02 -2.90 11.34
C PHE A 110 -8.16 -1.89 10.20
N TRP A 111 -9.18 -1.04 10.28
CA TRP A 111 -9.42 -0.01 9.26
C TRP A 111 -8.35 1.08 9.28
N THR A 112 -7.88 1.48 10.47
CA THR A 112 -6.76 2.41 10.62
C THR A 112 -5.53 1.90 9.88
N VAL A 113 -5.16 0.63 10.07
CA VAL A 113 -4.00 0.05 9.37
C VAL A 113 -4.23 0.03 7.86
N ALA A 114 -5.40 -0.42 7.38
CA ALA A 114 -5.71 -0.43 5.96
C ALA A 114 -5.63 0.96 5.32
N LEU A 115 -6.17 1.98 5.98
CA LEU A 115 -6.16 3.36 5.50
C LEU A 115 -4.75 3.93 5.49
N ILE A 116 -3.95 3.70 6.54
CA ILE A 116 -2.55 4.12 6.59
C ILE A 116 -1.75 3.44 5.46
N THR A 117 -1.96 2.15 5.20
CA THR A 117 -1.33 1.45 4.07
C THR A 117 -1.67 2.10 2.74
N ILE A 118 -2.94 2.47 2.51
CA ILE A 118 -3.38 3.10 1.26
C ILE A 118 -2.79 4.51 1.14
N ALA A 119 -2.92 5.32 2.19
CA ALA A 119 -2.42 6.69 2.22
C ALA A 119 -0.91 6.75 1.99
N SER A 120 -0.15 5.88 2.67
CA SER A 120 1.30 5.83 2.53
C SER A 120 1.77 5.12 1.26
N GLY A 121 0.92 4.35 0.59
CA GLY A 121 1.30 3.58 -0.61
C GLY A 121 0.72 4.13 -1.90
N GLY A 122 0.12 5.32 -1.88
CA GLY A 122 -0.45 5.96 -3.08
C GLY A 122 0.62 6.35 -4.10
N ASP A 123 1.83 6.69 -3.66
CA ASP A 123 2.99 6.95 -4.51
C ASP A 123 3.50 5.67 -5.22
N ASN A 124 3.32 4.50 -4.61
CA ASN A 124 3.66 3.20 -5.22
C ASN A 124 2.89 2.91 -6.51
N LEU A 125 1.74 3.57 -6.74
CA LEU A 125 1.01 3.48 -8.00
C LEU A 125 1.90 3.86 -9.20
N GLY A 126 2.83 4.80 -9.00
CA GLY A 126 3.80 5.22 -10.01
C GLY A 126 4.73 4.09 -10.48
N ILE A 127 4.94 3.06 -9.66
CA ILE A 127 5.75 1.88 -9.99
C ILE A 127 4.86 0.70 -10.38
N TYR A 128 3.78 0.44 -9.65
CA TYR A 128 2.90 -0.71 -9.90
C TYR A 128 2.17 -0.64 -11.24
N ILE A 129 1.67 0.54 -11.62
CA ILE A 129 0.92 0.70 -12.88
C ILE A 129 1.79 0.34 -14.10
N PRO A 130 2.95 0.97 -14.34
CA PRO A 130 3.79 0.63 -15.50
C PRO A 130 4.35 -0.79 -15.40
N TYR A 131 4.64 -1.28 -14.19
CA TYR A 131 5.05 -2.67 -13.99
C TYR A 131 3.98 -3.64 -14.49
N PHE A 132 2.73 -3.54 -13.99
CA PHE A 132 1.65 -4.42 -14.41
C PHE A 132 1.27 -4.26 -15.89
N ALA A 133 1.38 -3.05 -16.45
CA ALA A 133 1.14 -2.80 -17.88
C ALA A 133 2.14 -3.53 -18.80
N SER A 134 3.35 -3.83 -18.30
CA SER A 134 4.39 -4.55 -19.05
C SER A 134 4.32 -6.08 -18.95
N LEU A 135 3.47 -6.62 -18.08
CA LEU A 135 3.41 -8.06 -17.80
C LEU A 135 2.33 -8.77 -18.62
N SER A 136 2.61 -10.02 -19.00
CA SER A 136 1.57 -10.93 -19.50
C SER A 136 0.67 -11.43 -18.37
N PHE A 137 -0.50 -11.99 -18.70
CA PHE A 137 -1.47 -12.48 -17.71
C PHE A 137 -0.86 -13.50 -16.71
N SER A 138 -0.05 -14.45 -17.19
CA SER A 138 0.60 -15.45 -16.32
C SER A 138 1.63 -14.82 -15.39
N GLU A 139 2.29 -13.75 -15.82
CA GLU A 139 3.24 -12.99 -15.01
C GLU A 139 2.54 -12.12 -13.99
N ILE A 140 1.38 -11.53 -14.33
CA ILE A 140 0.52 -10.82 -13.37
C ILE A 140 0.10 -11.77 -12.24
N VAL A 141 -0.38 -12.97 -12.56
CA VAL A 141 -0.74 -13.98 -11.54
C VAL A 141 0.47 -14.33 -10.67
N THR A 142 1.65 -14.48 -11.28
CA THR A 142 2.90 -14.73 -10.54
C THR A 142 3.23 -13.57 -9.60
N ALA A 143 3.15 -12.33 -10.07
CA ALA A 143 3.42 -11.13 -9.29
C ALA A 143 2.44 -10.97 -8.13
N LEU A 144 1.14 -11.27 -8.33
CA LEU A 144 0.13 -11.24 -7.28
C LEU A 144 0.42 -12.23 -6.15
N ILE A 145 0.83 -13.46 -6.50
CA ILE A 145 1.24 -14.47 -5.52
C ILE A 145 2.48 -13.98 -4.74
N VAL A 146 3.47 -13.44 -5.46
CA VAL A 146 4.69 -12.90 -4.83
C VAL A 146 4.34 -11.74 -3.89
N PHE A 147 3.52 -10.78 -4.30
CA PHE A 147 3.11 -9.66 -3.46
C PHE A 147 2.36 -10.15 -2.22
N ALA A 148 1.44 -11.10 -2.38
CA ALA A 148 0.71 -11.67 -1.25
C ALA A 148 1.65 -12.35 -0.24
N ILE A 149 2.68 -13.06 -0.69
CA ILE A 149 3.70 -13.65 0.19
C ILE A 149 4.57 -12.56 0.83
N SER A 150 4.99 -11.57 0.05
CA SER A 150 5.83 -10.47 0.52
C SER A 150 5.14 -9.61 1.57
N VAL A 151 3.82 -9.44 1.52
CA VAL A 151 3.03 -8.81 2.60
C VAL A 151 3.20 -9.56 3.91
N ALA A 152 3.06 -10.89 3.90
CA ALA A 152 3.25 -11.69 5.12
C ALA A 152 4.69 -11.59 5.65
N VAL A 153 5.67 -11.62 4.75
CA VAL A 153 7.09 -11.48 5.11
C VAL A 153 7.36 -10.11 5.72
N LEU A 154 6.87 -9.03 5.11
CA LEU A 154 7.00 -7.67 5.62
C LEU A 154 6.37 -7.54 7.01
N CYS A 155 5.13 -7.99 7.19
CA CYS A 155 4.48 -7.99 8.49
C CYS A 155 5.26 -8.77 9.54
N TYR A 156 5.83 -9.92 9.18
CA TYR A 156 6.63 -10.73 10.09
C TYR A 156 7.95 -10.04 10.48
N ILE A 157 8.65 -9.45 9.51
CA ILE A 157 9.88 -8.69 9.73
C ILE A 157 9.59 -7.50 10.65
N SER A 158 8.57 -6.69 10.33
CA SER A 158 8.18 -5.55 11.16
C SER A 158 7.78 -5.97 12.57
N TYR A 159 7.01 -7.04 12.72
CA TYR A 159 6.66 -7.57 14.05
C TYR A 159 7.89 -8.00 14.86
N LYS A 160 8.87 -8.66 14.23
CA LYS A 160 10.10 -9.10 14.90
C LYS A 160 10.98 -7.92 15.28
N LEU A 161 11.17 -6.98 14.36
CA LEU A 161 11.96 -5.77 14.61
C LEU A 161 11.31 -4.89 15.67
N ALA A 162 9.99 -4.74 15.69
CA ALA A 162 9.27 -3.97 16.73
C ALA A 162 9.50 -4.52 18.15
N LYS A 163 9.83 -5.81 18.29
CA LYS A 163 10.18 -6.43 19.59
C LYS A 163 11.64 -6.27 19.98
N ILE A 164 12.53 -6.07 19.02
CA ILE A 164 13.98 -5.91 19.24
C ILE A 164 14.30 -4.42 19.41
N SER A 165 13.58 -3.58 18.68
CA SER A 165 13.69 -2.14 18.74
C SER A 165 13.34 -1.65 20.14
N PHE A 166 14.30 -0.94 20.75
CA PHE A 166 14.19 -0.13 21.95
C PHE A 166 13.20 1.03 21.73
N VAL A 167 11.95 0.71 21.38
CA VAL A 167 10.81 1.63 21.26
C VAL A 167 9.76 1.26 22.31
N SER A 168 10.14 0.42 23.28
CA SER A 168 9.33 0.07 24.45
C SER A 168 9.66 0.89 25.70
N GLU A 169 10.55 1.88 25.61
CA GLU A 169 10.88 2.78 26.72
C GLU A 169 10.67 4.24 26.31
N THR A 170 9.41 4.68 26.35
CA THR A 170 9.00 6.04 26.75
C THR A 170 7.62 5.97 27.39
#